data_AF-A0A822GZI5-F1
#
_entry.id   AF-A0A822GZI5-F1
#
_cell.length_a   1.000
_cell.length_b   1.000
_cell.length_c   1.000
_cell.angle_alpha   90.00
_cell.angle_beta   90.00
_cell.angle_gamma   90.00
#
_symmetry.space_group_name_H-M   'P 1'
#
loop_
_entity.id
_entity.type
_entity.pdbx_description
1 polymer ?
#
loop_
_entity_poly.entity_id
_entity_poly.type
_entity_poly.pdbx_seq_one_letter_code
_entity_poly.pdbx_strand_id
1 'polypeptide(L)'
;WMNNCTDLNLGLDYILPSSIINVNDSATVKIRLTSPPHRVTGNDTMILQFRVDETSSECQDCLKWEPKEFYFNIKNFHEYQTMIVTRIKDGSETTIGPIINGDGYDKIPFYYYRLLFR
;
A
#
# COMPACT_ATOMS: atom_id res chain seq x y z
N TRP A 1 -14.19 -7.59 23.39
CA TRP A 1 -13.72 -6.87 22.19
C TRP A 1 -13.18 -5.56 22.71
N MET A 2 -11.87 -5.52 23.03
CA MET A 2 -11.29 -4.47 23.90
C MET A 2 -10.82 -3.27 23.08
N ASN A 3 -10.93 -2.07 23.66
CA ASN A 3 -10.57 -0.76 23.09
C ASN A 3 -9.05 -0.57 22.85
N ASN A 4 -8.24 -1.60 23.08
CA ASN A 4 -6.77 -1.53 23.10
C ASN A 4 -6.10 -2.74 22.43
N CYS A 5 -6.79 -3.46 21.53
CA CYS A 5 -6.16 -4.43 20.67
C CYS A 5 -5.36 -3.68 19.58
N THR A 6 -4.10 -3.38 19.85
CA THR A 6 -3.15 -3.02 18.78
C THR A 6 -2.79 -4.32 18.08
N ASP A 7 -3.56 -4.72 17.06
CA ASP A 7 -3.32 -5.98 16.37
C ASP A 7 -1.96 -5.95 15.69
N LEU A 8 -1.04 -6.77 16.20
CA LEU A 8 0.17 -7.18 15.49
C LEU A 8 -0.15 -7.91 14.17
N ASN A 9 -1.42 -8.24 13.93
CA ASN A 9 -1.90 -8.95 12.74
C ASN A 9 -2.44 -8.02 11.64
N LEU A 10 -2.53 -6.71 11.88
CA LEU A 10 -2.87 -5.77 10.83
C LEU A 10 -1.69 -5.67 9.86
N GLY A 11 -1.83 -6.32 8.71
CA GLY A 11 -0.80 -6.42 7.70
C GLY A 11 -1.35 -6.27 6.30
N LEU A 12 -0.43 -6.09 5.36
CA LEU A 12 -0.72 -5.97 3.94
C LEU A 12 -0.22 -7.21 3.21
N ASP A 13 -1.02 -7.69 2.28
CA ASP A 13 -0.62 -8.76 1.37
C ASP A 13 -0.64 -8.23 -0.06
N TYR A 14 0.38 -8.61 -0.83
CA TYR A 14 0.65 -8.09 -2.16
C TYR A 14 0.82 -9.22 -3.17
N ILE A 15 0.19 -9.07 -4.33
CA ILE A 15 0.55 -9.85 -5.51
C ILE A 15 1.15 -8.87 -6.51
N LEU A 16 2.45 -9.05 -6.76
CA LEU A 16 3.22 -8.25 -7.70
C LEU A 16 3.47 -9.06 -8.97
N PRO A 17 3.40 -8.43 -10.16
CA PRO A 17 3.96 -9.04 -11.35
C PRO A 17 5.48 -8.93 -11.23
N SER A 18 6.19 -10.03 -11.46
CA SER A 18 7.64 -10.02 -11.55
C SER A 18 8.05 -9.28 -12.83
N SER A 19 8.20 -7.96 -12.78
CA SER A 19 8.49 -7.21 -14.01
C SER A 19 9.18 -5.88 -13.76
N ILE A 20 10.26 -5.69 -14.51
CA ILE A 20 10.74 -4.37 -14.92
C ILE A 20 9.60 -3.71 -15.70
N ILE A 21 9.27 -2.47 -15.38
CA ILE A 21 8.23 -1.71 -16.09
C ILE A 21 8.95 -0.80 -17.09
N ASN A 22 8.75 -0.97 -18.40
CA ASN A 22 9.34 -0.01 -19.35
C ASN A 22 8.66 1.35 -19.26
N VAL A 23 9.30 2.40 -19.78
CA VAL A 23 8.69 3.73 -19.83
C VAL A 23 7.38 3.69 -20.64
N ASN A 24 6.32 4.25 -20.05
CA ASN A 24 4.92 4.22 -20.51
C ASN A 24 4.20 2.88 -20.39
N ASP A 25 4.87 1.82 -19.92
CA ASP A 25 4.20 0.57 -19.57
C ASP A 25 3.62 0.63 -18.15
N SER A 26 2.73 -0.32 -17.85
CA SER A 26 2.09 -0.44 -16.55
C SER A 26 2.16 -1.85 -16.01
N ALA A 27 2.22 -1.96 -14.68
CA ALA A 27 2.13 -3.19 -13.92
C ALA A 27 0.91 -3.15 -13.00
N THR A 28 0.33 -4.32 -12.75
CA THR A 28 -0.81 -4.47 -11.84
C THR A 28 -0.36 -5.07 -10.52
N VAL A 29 -0.50 -4.31 -9.44
CA VAL A 29 -0.31 -4.79 -8.07
C VAL A 29 -1.67 -5.05 -7.44
N LYS A 30 -1.86 -6.22 -6.85
CA LYS A 30 -3.04 -6.50 -6.03
C LYS A 30 -2.69 -6.35 -4.56
N ILE A 31 -3.56 -5.70 -3.80
CA ILE A 31 -3.35 -5.33 -2.40
C ILE A 31 -4.58 -5.74 -1.60
N ARG A 32 -4.38 -6.33 -0.43
CA ARG A 32 -5.45 -6.56 0.55
C ARG A 32 -4.93 -6.41 1.97
N LEU A 33 -5.84 -6.35 2.94
CA LEU A 33 -5.48 -6.51 4.34
C LEU A 33 -5.49 -8.00 4.72
N THR A 34 -4.60 -8.39 5.63
CA THR A 34 -4.55 -9.74 6.19
C THR A 34 -5.56 -9.96 7.32
N SER A 35 -6.08 -8.87 7.91
CA SER A 35 -7.03 -8.88 9.00
C SER A 35 -8.02 -7.71 8.87
N PRO A 36 -9.21 -7.78 9.49
CA PRO A 36 -10.17 -6.70 9.42
C PRO A 36 -9.66 -5.46 10.18
N PRO A 37 -9.94 -4.25 9.67
CA PRO A 37 -9.64 -3.00 10.36
C PRO A 37 -10.48 -2.87 11.66
N HIS A 38 -9.90 -2.27 12.70
CA HIS A 38 -10.60 -2.03 13.97
C HIS A 38 -11.62 -0.89 13.87
N ARG A 39 -12.75 -1.03 14.57
CA ARG A 39 -13.67 0.10 14.72
C ARG A 39 -13.08 1.14 15.68
N VAL A 40 -12.74 2.31 15.18
CA VAL A 40 -12.26 3.46 15.96
C VAL A 40 -13.33 4.54 15.88
N THR A 41 -13.78 5.06 17.03
CA THR A 41 -14.85 6.09 17.13
C THR A 41 -16.14 5.77 16.34
N GLY A 42 -16.43 4.48 16.11
CA GLY A 42 -17.60 4.04 15.34
C GLY A 42 -17.33 3.81 13.85
N ASN A 43 -16.20 4.30 13.32
CA ASN A 43 -15.75 4.10 11.96
C ASN A 43 -14.80 2.88 11.87
N ASP A 44 -15.13 1.92 11.01
CA ASP A 44 -14.30 0.75 10.72
C ASP A 44 -13.60 0.83 9.35
N THR A 45 -13.60 2.01 8.72
CA THR A 45 -12.93 2.23 7.44
C THR A 45 -11.50 2.69 7.64
N MET A 46 -10.55 1.90 7.12
CA MET A 46 -9.15 2.24 6.98
C MET A 46 -8.90 2.81 5.57
N ILE A 47 -8.16 3.91 5.50
CA ILE A 47 -7.68 4.50 4.26
C ILE A 47 -6.20 4.17 4.11
N LEU A 48 -5.87 3.47 3.04
CA LEU A 48 -4.50 3.14 2.67
C LEU A 48 -4.07 4.00 1.48
N GLN A 49 -2.97 4.71 1.66
CA GLN A 49 -2.29 5.48 0.63
C GLN A 49 -0.89 4.91 0.41
N PHE A 50 -0.19 5.38 -0.62
CA PHE A 50 1.20 5.02 -0.87
C PHE A 50 2.02 6.30 -1.06
N ARG A 51 3.31 6.21 -0.71
CA ARG A 51 4.31 7.21 -1.07
C ARG A 51 5.57 6.53 -1.57
N VAL A 52 6.35 7.29 -2.32
CA VAL A 52 7.74 6.96 -2.60
C VAL A 52 8.53 6.96 -1.29
N ASP A 53 9.39 5.96 -1.11
CA ASP A 53 10.38 5.95 -0.04
C ASP A 53 11.59 6.77 -0.47
N GLU A 54 11.70 8.00 0.04
CA GLU A 54 12.79 8.93 -0.29
C GLU A 54 14.17 8.43 0.17
N THR A 55 14.23 7.46 1.09
CA THR A 55 15.50 6.93 1.62
C THR A 55 16.09 5.80 0.79
N SER A 56 15.26 5.09 0.02
CA SER A 56 15.67 3.93 -0.78
C SER A 56 15.35 4.05 -2.26
N SER A 57 14.71 5.14 -2.69
CA SER A 57 14.42 5.38 -4.10
C SER A 57 15.45 6.30 -4.71
N GLU A 58 16.09 5.82 -5.77
CA GLU A 58 17.02 6.63 -6.57
C GLU A 58 16.27 7.52 -7.57
N CYS A 59 15.04 7.16 -7.94
CA CYS A 59 14.13 8.02 -8.69
C CYS A 59 12.81 8.23 -7.95
N GLN A 60 12.49 9.49 -7.65
CA GLN A 60 11.32 9.85 -6.84
C GLN A 60 10.04 10.12 -7.65
N ASP A 61 10.18 10.36 -8.95
CA ASP A 61 9.10 10.77 -9.83
C ASP A 61 9.11 9.95 -11.14
N CYS A 62 9.65 8.73 -11.09
CA CYS A 62 9.64 7.80 -12.23
C CYS A 62 8.32 7.03 -12.36
N LEU A 63 7.53 6.95 -11.29
CA LEU A 63 6.29 6.20 -11.25
C LEU A 63 5.10 7.10 -10.93
N LYS A 64 3.96 6.72 -11.49
CA LYS A 64 2.64 7.10 -10.97
C LYS A 64 1.84 5.84 -10.73
N TRP A 65 0.84 5.92 -9.87
CA TRP A 65 -0.09 4.82 -9.64
C TRP A 65 -1.51 5.32 -9.42
N GLU A 66 -2.47 4.45 -9.74
CA GLU A 66 -3.91 4.65 -9.51
C GLU A 66 -4.56 3.34 -9.03
N PRO A 67 -5.57 3.40 -8.13
CA PRO A 67 -6.06 4.60 -7.44
C PRO A 67 -5.04 5.13 -6.42
N LYS A 68 -5.25 6.38 -5.96
CA LYS A 68 -4.38 7.02 -4.94
C LYS A 68 -4.71 6.57 -3.51
N GLU A 69 -5.92 6.08 -3.31
CA GLU A 69 -6.45 5.67 -2.01
C GLU A 69 -7.19 4.35 -2.16
N PHE A 70 -7.03 3.49 -1.15
CA PHE A 70 -7.76 2.25 -1.00
C PHE A 70 -8.56 2.30 0.29
N TYR A 71 -9.80 1.84 0.22
CA TYR A 71 -10.74 1.88 1.33
C TYR A 71 -11.05 0.47 1.78
N PHE A 72 -10.64 0.13 3.00
CA PHE A 72 -10.86 -1.18 3.59
C PHE A 72 -11.75 -1.08 4.83
N ASN A 73 -12.68 -2.00 4.98
CA ASN A 73 -13.55 -2.14 6.15
C ASN A 73 -13.76 -3.64 6.47
N ILE A 74 -14.57 -3.93 7.49
CA ILE A 74 -14.83 -5.32 7.92
C ILE A 74 -15.42 -6.21 6.80
N LYS A 75 -16.03 -5.63 5.77
CA LYS A 75 -16.67 -6.37 4.68
C LYS A 75 -15.71 -6.71 3.55
N ASN A 76 -14.76 -5.84 3.22
CA ASN A 76 -13.91 -5.99 2.04
C ASN A 76 -12.41 -6.15 2.33
N PHE A 77 -11.98 -6.19 3.59
CA PHE A 77 -10.55 -6.26 3.97
C PHE A 77 -9.78 -7.41 3.28
N HIS A 78 -10.44 -8.55 3.08
CA HIS A 78 -9.86 -9.76 2.52
C HIS A 78 -9.87 -9.78 0.97
N GLU A 79 -10.56 -8.83 0.35
CA GLU A 79 -10.67 -8.71 -1.10
C GLU A 79 -9.45 -7.98 -1.66
N TYR A 80 -8.90 -8.52 -2.74
CA TYR A 80 -7.82 -7.85 -3.46
C TYR A 80 -8.34 -6.63 -4.20
N GLN A 81 -7.84 -5.46 -3.83
CA GLN A 81 -7.97 -4.23 -4.59
C GLN A 81 -6.80 -4.09 -5.56
N THR A 82 -7.04 -3.43 -6.69
CA THR A 82 -6.07 -3.34 -7.79
C THR A 82 -5.44 -1.95 -7.85
N MET A 83 -4.11 -1.91 -7.85
CA MET A 83 -3.30 -0.73 -8.14
C MET A 83 -2.60 -0.92 -9.49
N ILE A 84 -2.74 0.07 -10.38
CA ILE A 84 -2.00 0.14 -11.63
C ILE A 84 -0.82 1.08 -11.40
N VAL A 85 0.39 0.59 -11.58
CA VAL A 85 1.63 1.36 -11.47
C VAL A 85 2.17 1.58 -12.87
N THR A 86 2.33 2.83 -13.29
CA THR A 86 2.83 3.22 -14.61
C THR A 86 4.17 3.90 -14.46
N ARG A 87 5.15 3.51 -15.27
CA ARG A 87 6.41 4.24 -15.36
C ARG A 87 6.27 5.41 -16.33
N ILE A 88 6.59 6.61 -15.88
CA ILE A 88 6.37 7.85 -16.65
C ILE A 88 7.65 8.43 -17.24
N LYS A 89 8.82 8.05 -16.72
CA LYS A 89 10.11 8.41 -17.28
C LYS A 89 11.17 7.37 -16.94
N ASP A 90 12.28 7.45 -17.64
CA ASP A 90 13.44 6.63 -17.36
C ASP A 90 14.11 7.04 -16.04
N GLY A 91 14.78 6.08 -15.42
CA GLY A 91 15.46 6.24 -14.13
C GLY A 91 15.86 4.88 -13.59
N SER A 92 16.46 4.84 -12.41
CA SER A 92 16.82 3.58 -11.77
C SER A 92 15.64 3.04 -10.96
N GLU A 93 15.86 2.67 -9.70
CA GLU A 93 14.90 1.96 -8.87
C GLU A 93 13.99 2.94 -8.11
N THR A 94 12.68 2.67 -8.11
CA THR A 94 11.71 3.39 -7.27
C THR A 94 11.09 2.41 -6.28
N THR A 95 11.18 2.73 -5.00
CA THR A 95 10.50 2.03 -3.91
C THR A 95 9.27 2.84 -3.49
N ILE A 96 8.11 2.20 -3.41
CA ILE A 96 6.93 2.79 -2.76
C ILE A 96 6.55 1.97 -1.53
N GLY A 97 5.87 2.59 -0.57
CA GLY A 97 5.31 1.88 0.57
C GLY A 97 4.08 2.59 1.14
N PRO A 98 3.38 1.94 2.06
CA PRO A 98 2.08 2.37 2.53
C PRO A 98 2.19 3.61 3.45
N ILE A 99 1.37 4.63 3.21
CA ILE A 99 1.00 5.62 4.24
C ILE A 99 -0.33 5.15 4.80
N ILE A 100 -0.36 4.95 6.10
CA ILE A 100 -1.56 4.55 6.80
C ILE A 100 -1.92 5.69 7.73
N ASN A 101 -3.09 6.27 7.48
CA ASN A 101 -3.63 7.35 8.27
C ASN A 101 -4.85 6.81 9.02
N GLY A 102 -4.81 6.82 10.35
CA GLY A 102 -5.97 6.54 11.18
C GLY A 102 -5.60 6.17 12.61
N ASP A 103 -6.39 6.65 13.57
CA ASP A 103 -6.22 6.47 15.01
C ASP A 103 -6.02 4.98 15.43
N GLY A 104 -4.77 4.50 15.41
CA GLY A 104 -4.40 3.12 15.80
C GLY A 104 -3.85 2.24 14.67
N TYR A 105 -3.90 2.70 13.43
CA TYR A 105 -3.42 2.02 12.23
C TYR A 105 -1.96 2.36 11.88
N ASP A 106 -1.43 3.41 12.50
CA ASP A 106 -0.08 3.96 12.28
C ASP A 106 1.06 3.02 12.73
N LYS A 107 0.72 1.86 13.30
CA LYS A 107 1.68 0.87 13.83
C LYS A 107 2.12 -0.18 12.81
N ILE A 108 1.54 -0.23 11.60
CA ILE A 108 2.03 -1.11 10.55
C ILE A 108 3.40 -0.60 10.07
N PRO A 109 4.51 -1.34 10.27
CA PRO A 109 5.82 -0.81 9.93
C PRO A 109 6.00 -0.76 8.41
N PHE A 110 6.19 0.45 7.88
CA PHE A 110 6.41 0.74 6.46
C PHE A 110 7.42 -0.21 5.77
N TYR A 111 8.50 -0.55 6.48
CA TYR A 111 9.61 -1.32 5.94
C TYR A 111 9.22 -2.72 5.45
N TYR A 112 8.23 -3.37 6.08
CA TYR A 112 7.82 -4.74 5.72
C TYR A 112 7.00 -4.80 4.42
N TYR A 113 6.58 -3.65 3.89
CA TYR A 113 5.60 -3.56 2.81
C TYR A 113 6.09 -2.71 1.64
N ARG A 114 7.40 -2.59 1.50
CA ARG A 114 8.05 -1.90 0.39
C ARG A 114 7.82 -2.66 -0.91
N LEU A 115 7.36 -1.94 -1.93
CA LEU A 115 7.21 -2.42 -3.29
C LEU A 115 8.32 -1.82 -4.14
N LEU A 116 9.09 -2.71 -4.77
CA LEU A 116 10.25 -2.35 -5.56
C LEU A 116 9.93 -2.42 -7.05
N PHE A 117 10.27 -1.37 -7.79
CA PHE A 117 10.09 -1.30 -9.23
C PHE A 117 11.37 -0.87 -9.91
N ARG A 118 11.67 -1.56 -11.02
CA ARG A 118 12.85 -1.34 -11.86
C ARG A 118 12.44 -1.00 -13.28
#